data_AF-U1NWP6-F1
#
_entry.id   AF-U1NWP6-F1
#
_cell.length_a   1.000
_cell.length_b   1.000
_cell.length_c   1.000
_cell.angle_alpha   90.00
_cell.angle_beta   90.00
_cell.angle_gamma   90.00
#
_symmetry.space_group_name_H-M   'P 1'
#
loop_
_entity.id
_entity.type
_entity.pdbx_description
1 polymer ?
#
loop_
_entity_poly.entity_id
_entity_poly.type
_entity_poly.pdbx_seq_one_letter_code
_entity_poly.pdbx_strand_id
1 'polypeptide(L)' 'MQQVSAAVFDDAVDIFERYDDQALSFTDATTVALCRRHGIDAVLSFDDDFDGVVTRTDPETLADG' A
#
# COMPACT_ATOMS: atom_id res chain seq x y z
N MET A 1 20.86 1.61 2.17
CA MET A 1 19.51 1.70 2.74
C MET A 1 18.76 2.71 1.90
N GLN A 2 17.65 2.32 1.26
CA GLN A 2 16.82 3.24 0.49
C GLN A 2 15.89 3.97 1.47
N GLN A 3 15.66 5.26 1.27
CA GLN A 3 14.76 6.08 2.09
C GLN A 3 13.68 6.68 1.21
N VAL A 4 12.47 6.81 1.75
CA VAL A 4 11.41 7.59 1.09
C VAL A 4 11.64 9.09 1.32
N SER A 5 11.08 9.93 0.45
CA SER A 5 11.13 11.38 0.67
C SER A 5 10.27 11.78 1.87
N ALA A 6 10.52 12.96 2.46
CA ALA A 6 9.70 13.50 3.55
C ALA A 6 8.21 13.60 3.14
N ALA A 7 7.95 13.98 1.89
CA ALA A 7 6.59 14.07 1.37
C ALA A 7 5.90 12.69 1.27
N VAL A 8 6.62 11.62 0.96
CA VAL A 8 6.07 10.25 1.00
C VAL A 8 5.83 9.81 2.43
N PHE A 9 6.72 10.19 3.36
CA PHE A 9 6.57 9.87 4.78
C PHE A 9 5.31 10.53 5.36
N ASP A 10 5.10 11.82 5.09
CA ASP A 10 3.92 12.54 5.55
C ASP A 10 2.63 11.92 4.98
N ASP A 11 2.60 11.60 3.68
CA ASP A 11 1.46 10.89 3.07
C ASP A 11 1.22 9.52 3.72
N ALA A 12 2.29 8.81 4.10
CA ALA A 12 2.17 7.50 4.75
C ALA A 12 1.58 7.63 6.15
N VAL A 13 1.92 8.69 6.90
CA VAL A 13 1.29 9.00 8.19
C VAL A 13 -0.20 9.27 8.00
N ASP A 14 -0.57 10.12 7.03
CA ASP A 14 -1.98 10.42 6.74
C ASP A 14 -2.78 9.16 6.38
N ILE A 15 -2.19 8.24 5.62
CA ILE A 15 -2.82 6.95 5.26
C ILE A 15 -2.93 6.05 6.50
N PHE A 16 -1.88 5.94 7.29
CA PHE A 16 -1.85 5.10 8.48
C PHE A 16 -2.88 5.54 9.53
N GLU A 17 -3.07 6.86 9.71
CA GLU A 17 -4.11 7.40 10.60
C GLU A 17 -5.52 7.27 10.01
N ARG A 18 -5.67 7.40 8.69
CA ARG A 18 -6.98 7.31 8.02
C ARG A 18 -7.60 5.91 8.07
N TYR A 19 -6.77 4.89 8.06
CA TYR A 19 -7.17 3.48 8.00
C TYR A 19 -6.76 2.76 9.29
N ASP A 20 -6.88 3.44 10.43
CA ASP A 20 -6.58 2.89 11.76
C ASP A 20 -7.55 1.78 12.21
N ASP A 21 -8.68 1.65 11.51
CA ASP A 21 -9.65 0.57 11.64
C ASP A 21 -9.27 -0.69 10.85
N GLN A 22 -8.22 -0.61 10.02
CA GLN A 22 -7.65 -1.71 9.25
C GLN A 22 -6.29 -2.13 9.84
N ALA A 23 -5.82 -3.33 9.54
CA ALA A 23 -4.57 -3.85 10.09
C ALA A 23 -3.31 -3.45 9.29
N LEU A 24 -3.37 -2.35 8.52
CA LEU A 24 -2.23 -1.83 7.77
C LEU A 24 -1.02 -1.57 8.67
N SER A 25 0.13 -2.10 8.28
CA SER A 25 1.40 -1.65 8.87
C SER A 25 1.80 -0.29 8.29
N PHE A 26 2.73 0.40 8.96
CA PHE A 26 3.27 1.65 8.42
C PHE A 26 4.01 1.44 7.07
N THR A 27 4.57 0.25 6.84
CA THR A 27 5.18 -0.11 5.55
C THR A 27 4.14 -0.28 4.44
N ASP A 28 2.92 -0.74 4.75
CA ASP A 28 1.83 -0.84 3.77
C ASP A 28 1.30 0.54 3.42
N ALA A 29 1.10 1.39 4.43
CA ALA A 29 0.74 2.80 4.24
C ALA A 29 1.78 3.54 3.36
N THR A 30 3.07 3.28 3.57
CA THR A 30 4.16 3.81 2.74
C THR A 30 4.08 3.29 1.29
N THR A 31 3.75 2.02 1.10
CA THR A 31 3.56 1.43 -0.24
C THR A 31 2.38 2.09 -0.97
N VAL A 32 1.26 2.30 -0.29
CA VAL A 32 0.09 3.02 -0.85
C VAL A 32 0.45 4.47 -1.21
N ALA A 33 1.22 5.16 -0.36
CA ALA A 33 1.69 6.53 -0.65
C ALA A 33 2.52 6.58 -1.94
N LEU A 34 3.45 5.63 -2.11
CA LEU A 34 4.24 5.50 -3.34
C LEU A 34 3.35 5.22 -4.55
N CYS A 35 2.39 4.30 -4.45
CA CYS A 35 1.47 4.00 -5.54
C CYS A 35 0.71 5.25 -5.98
N ARG A 36 0.15 6.02 -5.05
CA ARG A 36 -0.58 7.26 -5.34
C ARG A 36 0.30 8.31 -6.02
N ARG A 37 1.52 8.54 -5.53
CA ARG A 37 2.44 9.54 -6.09
C ARG A 37 2.96 9.17 -7.48
N HIS A 38 3.11 7.88 -7.76
CA HIS A 38 3.63 7.39 -9.02
C HIS A 38 2.55 6.98 -10.04
N GLY A 39 1.26 7.11 -9.69
CA GLY A 39 0.17 6.68 -10.56
C GLY A 39 0.18 5.18 -10.84
N ILE A 40 0.54 4.38 -9.82
CA ILE A 40 0.52 2.92 -9.88
C ILE A 40 -0.86 2.46 -9.41
N ASP A 41 -1.61 1.82 -10.29
CA ASP A 41 -3.02 1.51 -10.07
C ASP A 41 -3.27 0.32 -9.13
N ALA A 42 -2.30 -0.59 -9.02
CA ALA A 42 -2.43 -1.82 -8.24
C ALA A 42 -1.13 -2.25 -7.56
N VAL A 43 -1.27 -2.94 -6.43
CA VAL A 43 -0.18 -3.64 -5.74
C VAL A 43 -0.33 -5.15 -5.94
N LEU A 44 0.77 -5.84 -6.23
CA LEU A 44 0.82 -7.30 -6.18
C LEU A 44 1.22 -7.70 -4.75
N SER A 45 0.29 -8.28 -3.99
CA SER A 45 0.52 -8.62 -2.58
C SER A 45 -0.30 -9.83 -2.16
N PHE A 46 0.30 -10.67 -1.31
CA PHE A 46 -0.40 -11.74 -0.60
C PHE A 46 -1.22 -11.22 0.59
N ASP A 47 -0.88 -10.03 1.09
CA ASP A 47 -1.51 -9.42 2.24
C ASP A 47 -2.84 -8.77 1.85
N ASP A 48 -3.94 -9.23 2.44
CA ASP A 48 -5.30 -8.73 2.19
C ASP A 48 -5.60 -7.42 2.91
N ASP A 49 -4.71 -6.94 3.78
CA ASP A 49 -4.86 -5.65 4.46
C ASP A 49 -4.80 -4.45 3.49
N PHE A 50 -4.38 -4.64 2.24
CA PHE A 50 -4.51 -3.61 1.19
C PHE A 50 -5.93 -3.47 0.62
N ASP A 51 -6.82 -4.44 0.87
CA ASP A 51 -8.16 -4.47 0.27
C ASP A 51 -9.02 -3.29 0.77
N GLY A 52 -9.55 -2.51 -0.18
CA GLY A 52 -10.30 -1.28 0.12
C GLY A 52 -9.44 -0.02 0.25
N VAL A 53 -8.11 -0.13 0.13
CA VAL A 53 -7.16 0.99 0.21
C VAL A 53 -6.54 1.30 -1.16
N VAL A 54 -6.11 0.25 -1.86
CA VAL A 54 -5.56 0.27 -3.23
C VAL A 54 -6.00 -1.02 -3.92
N THR A 55 -6.03 -1.06 -5.26
CA THR A 55 -6.34 -2.31 -5.96
C THR A 55 -5.27 -3.35 -5.64
N ARG A 56 -5.67 -4.50 -5.09
CA ARG A 56 -4.78 -5.62 -4.86
C ARG A 56 -4.93 -6.66 -5.97
N THR A 57 -3.80 -7.06 -6.54
CA THR A 57 -3.67 -8.29 -7.33
C THR A 57 -3.15 -9.37 -6.41
N ASP A 58 -3.97 -10.37 -6.11
CA ASP A 58 -3.58 -11.53 -5.31
C ASP A 58 -2.78 -12.52 -6.19
N PRO A 59 -1.50 -12.79 -5.89
CA PRO A 59 -0.70 -13.73 -6.66
C PRO A 59 -1.28 -15.15 -6.74
N GLU A 60 -2.06 -15.60 -5.76
CA GLU A 60 -2.65 -16.94 -5.76
C GLU A 60 -3.67 -17.11 -6.90
N THR A 61 -4.37 -16.03 -7.26
CA THR A 61 -5.34 -16.02 -8.37
C THR A 61 -4.69 -16.10 -9.76
N LEU A 62 -3.37 -15.87 -9.84
CA LEU A 62 -2.59 -15.92 -11.08
C LEU A 62 -1.88 -17.27 -11.29
N ALA A 63 -1.75 -18.08 -10.24
CA ALA A 63 -1.01 -19.35 -10.28
C ALA A 63 -1.75 -20.48 -11.03
N ASP A 64 -3.05 -20.32 -11.27
CA ASP A 64 -3.90 -21.29 -11.98
C ASP A 64 -3.97 -21.04 -13.51
N GLY A 65 -3.09 -20.17 -14.05
CA GLY A 65 -3.03 -19.77 -15.47
C GLY A 65 -2.02 -20.52 -16.34
#